data_AF-Q0ZAF2-F1
#
_entry.id   AF-Q0ZAF2-F1
#
_cell.length_a   1.000
_cell.length_b   1.000
_cell.length_c   1.000
_cell.angle_alpha   90.00
_cell.angle_beta   90.00
_cell.angle_gamma   90.00
#
_symmetry.space_group_name_H-M   'P 1'
#
loop_
_entity.id
_entity.type
_entity.pdbx_description
1 polymer ?
#
loop_
_entity_poly.entity_id
_entity_poly.type
_entity_poly.pdbx_seq_one_letter_code
_entity_poly.pdbx_strand_id
1 'polypeptide(L)'
;MEVIYRNITNTYFDYRREIKKKKNRFKLRAYEKLDEDEDTGKENLLNENEDLEMQEQSMLPPYWIEKIEECSEDINNMKTKLIQLQKLQKNKLLNALNNDETLTENITQLSSNITFLIKNCEQKIQSVSSKDYDKDKNNIIEKLKNNAKSSLLSQLQSLSQTFHKNQKSYIKEFKKMSNAYDDLQQYQNFNEQNELLYQQEEQQHSSVNMNKRNSDLKKIADTVVDLHTIFKELSVMLVDQGSLLDQIDYNMEASLDKSEKGINKLKIIEKRENDKIAKKCVSYLTTLIFVLLFLIIIKHLY
;
A
#
# COMPACT_ATOMS: atom_id res chain seq x y z
N MET A 1 -16.73 -19.51 14.63
CA MET A 1 -17.17 -18.26 15.27
C MET A 1 -17.61 -17.33 14.16
N GLU A 2 -18.91 -17.10 14.01
CA GLU A 2 -19.38 -16.01 13.14
C GLU A 2 -19.08 -14.68 13.85
N VAL A 3 -18.28 -13.84 13.22
CA VAL A 3 -17.95 -12.52 13.74
C VAL A 3 -19.16 -11.62 13.48
N ILE A 4 -19.96 -11.36 14.50
CA ILE A 4 -21.08 -10.42 14.44
C ILE A 4 -20.52 -9.01 14.42
N TYR A 5 -20.79 -8.25 13.35
CA TYR A 5 -20.43 -6.84 13.24
C TYR A 5 -21.69 -5.95 13.27
N ARG A 6 -21.56 -4.74 13.83
CA ARG A 6 -22.61 -3.72 13.83
C ARG A 6 -22.16 -2.52 13.03
N ASN A 7 -22.85 -2.22 11.94
CA ASN A 7 -22.61 -1.03 11.14
C ASN A 7 -23.28 0.19 11.82
N ILE A 8 -22.49 1.18 12.21
CA ILE A 8 -22.93 2.43 12.87
C ILE A 8 -22.87 3.64 11.95
N THR A 9 -22.55 3.44 10.67
CA THR A 9 -22.29 4.51 9.71
C THR A 9 -23.49 5.43 9.53
N ASN A 10 -24.71 4.88 9.45
CA ASN A 10 -25.93 5.68 9.31
C ASN A 10 -26.18 6.55 10.55
N THR A 11 -26.08 5.96 11.73
CA THR A 11 -26.20 6.68 13.00
C THR A 11 -25.17 7.80 13.12
N TYR A 12 -23.93 7.56 12.69
CA TYR A 12 -22.89 8.59 12.61
C TYR A 12 -23.27 9.75 11.68
N PHE A 13 -23.78 9.45 10.47
CA PHE A 13 -24.22 10.49 9.54
C PHE A 13 -25.40 11.31 10.08
N ASP A 14 -26.31 10.69 10.81
CA ASP A 14 -27.43 11.37 11.45
C ASP A 14 -26.95 12.34 12.53
N TYR A 15 -26.08 11.88 13.44
CA TYR A 15 -25.46 12.76 14.45
C TYR A 15 -24.60 13.87 13.83
N ARG A 16 -23.83 13.58 12.78
CA ARG A 16 -23.05 14.59 12.04
C ARG A 16 -23.95 15.67 11.43
N ARG A 17 -25.08 15.27 10.85
CA ARG A 17 -26.07 16.19 10.26
C ARG A 17 -26.75 17.04 11.33
N GLU A 18 -27.13 16.44 12.46
CA GLU A 18 -27.65 17.12 13.65
C GLU A 18 -26.69 18.21 14.16
N ILE A 19 -25.41 17.88 14.33
CA ILE A 19 -24.38 18.82 14.81
C ILE A 19 -24.19 19.98 13.82
N LYS A 20 -24.13 19.70 12.51
CA LYS A 20 -24.05 20.75 11.48
C LYS A 20 -25.25 21.69 11.51
N LYS A 21 -26.47 21.14 11.65
CA LYS A 21 -27.70 21.94 11.80
C LYS A 21 -27.62 22.85 13.03
N LYS A 22 -27.10 22.35 14.16
CA LYS A 22 -26.91 23.16 15.39
C LYS A 22 -25.87 24.27 15.21
N LYS A 23 -24.72 24.02 14.56
CA LYS A 23 -23.69 25.05 14.25
C LYS A 23 -24.25 26.17 13.36
N ASN A 24 -25.02 25.81 12.34
CA ASN A 24 -25.63 26.77 11.42
C ASN A 24 -26.79 27.57 12.05
N ARG A 25 -27.46 27.02 13.07
CA ARG A 25 -28.51 27.72 13.83
C ARG A 25 -27.98 28.95 14.58
N PHE A 26 -26.72 28.91 15.04
CA PHE A 26 -26.08 30.07 15.69
C PHE A 26 -25.50 31.07 14.68
N LYS A 27 -25.14 30.64 13.45
CA LYS A 27 -24.75 31.55 12.36
C LYS A 27 -25.95 32.31 11.77
N LEU A 28 -27.12 31.68 11.63
CA LEU A 28 -28.31 32.34 11.07
C LEU A 28 -28.83 33.45 11.98
N ARG A 29 -28.77 33.24 13.31
CA ARG A 29 -29.13 34.28 14.31
C ARG A 29 -28.18 35.48 14.34
N ALA A 30 -26.97 35.36 13.80
CA ALA A 30 -26.04 36.47 13.67
C ALA A 30 -26.36 37.32 12.43
N TYR A 31 -26.96 36.74 11.39
CA TYR A 31 -27.41 37.47 10.20
C TYR A 31 -28.73 38.21 10.43
N GLU A 32 -29.67 37.61 11.19
CA GLU A 32 -30.98 38.20 11.48
C GLU A 32 -30.93 39.39 12.47
N LYS A 33 -29.74 39.72 13.01
CA LYS A 33 -29.48 40.86 13.89
C LYS A 33 -28.75 42.03 13.21
N LEU A 34 -28.48 41.94 11.92
CA LEU A 34 -27.69 42.94 11.17
C LEU A 34 -28.53 43.90 10.33
N ASP A 35 -29.87 43.87 10.44
CA ASP A 35 -30.75 44.77 9.68
C ASP A 35 -30.95 46.15 10.33
N GLU A 36 -30.19 46.54 11.37
CA GLU A 36 -30.37 47.86 12.00
C GLU A 36 -29.13 48.75 12.22
N ASP A 37 -27.89 48.33 11.96
CA ASP A 37 -26.74 49.25 12.10
C ASP A 37 -25.72 49.10 10.96
N GLU A 38 -25.59 50.17 10.16
CA GLU A 38 -24.51 50.39 9.21
C GLU A 38 -23.14 50.34 9.91
N ASP A 39 -22.19 49.64 9.26
CA ASP A 39 -20.74 49.83 9.38
C ASP A 39 -19.93 48.99 10.41
N THR A 40 -20.26 47.72 10.63
CA THR A 40 -19.30 46.78 11.29
C THR A 40 -19.24 45.40 10.64
N GLY A 41 -19.15 45.37 9.32
CA GLY A 41 -19.11 44.14 8.51
C GLY A 41 -17.73 43.53 8.27
N LYS A 42 -16.75 43.67 9.18
CA LYS A 42 -15.37 43.17 8.94
C LYS A 42 -14.75 42.27 10.00
N GLU A 43 -15.38 42.03 11.15
CA GLU A 43 -14.67 41.36 12.26
C GLU A 43 -14.76 39.83 12.30
N ASN A 44 -15.41 39.16 11.34
CA ASN A 44 -15.52 37.69 11.34
C ASN A 44 -14.93 36.99 10.12
N LEU A 45 -14.15 37.69 9.29
CA LEU A 45 -13.47 37.11 8.13
C LEU A 45 -12.13 36.42 8.47
N LEU A 46 -11.70 36.45 9.75
CA LEU A 46 -10.41 35.91 10.18
C LEU A 46 -10.50 34.67 11.08
N ASN A 47 -11.71 34.16 11.35
CA ASN A 47 -11.82 32.83 11.97
C ASN A 47 -11.64 31.78 10.88
N GLU A 48 -10.36 31.45 10.61
CA GLU A 48 -9.89 30.21 9.99
C GLU A 48 -10.43 28.99 10.76
N ASN A 49 -11.72 28.74 10.66
CA ASN A 49 -12.22 27.39 10.68
C ASN A 49 -12.39 27.03 9.22
N GLU A 50 -11.28 26.65 8.59
CA GLU A 50 -11.33 25.81 7.41
C GLU A 50 -12.20 24.60 7.80
N ASP A 51 -13.49 24.66 7.45
CA ASP A 51 -14.30 23.47 7.37
C ASP A 51 -13.58 22.63 6.31
N LEU A 52 -12.73 21.69 6.74
CA LEU A 52 -11.93 20.72 5.93
C LEU A 52 -12.71 20.03 4.80
N GLU A 53 -14.03 20.17 4.79
CA GLU A 53 -14.97 19.58 3.85
C GLU A 53 -15.31 20.48 2.65
N MET A 54 -14.91 21.75 2.65
CA MET A 54 -15.04 22.67 1.50
C MET A 54 -13.70 22.91 0.79
N GLN A 55 -12.71 22.05 0.98
CA GLN A 55 -11.67 21.91 -0.03
C GLN A 55 -12.29 21.10 -1.16
N GLU A 56 -12.48 21.72 -2.32
CA GLU A 56 -12.62 20.97 -3.57
C GLU A 56 -11.47 19.94 -3.59
N GLN A 57 -11.79 18.66 -3.52
CA GLN A 57 -10.82 17.59 -3.71
C GLN A 57 -10.39 17.57 -5.18
N SER A 58 -9.61 18.57 -5.58
CA SER A 58 -8.87 18.64 -6.82
C SER A 58 -7.37 18.42 -6.55
N MET A 59 -7.02 17.62 -5.56
CA MET A 59 -5.64 17.18 -5.42
C MET A 59 -5.42 15.98 -6.33
N LEU A 60 -4.75 16.21 -7.45
CA LEU A 60 -4.13 15.16 -8.24
C LEU A 60 -3.37 14.22 -7.30
N PRO A 61 -3.48 12.89 -7.49
CA PRO A 61 -2.73 11.95 -6.67
C PRO A 61 -1.25 12.33 -6.72
N PRO A 62 -0.57 12.39 -5.56
CA PRO A 62 0.85 12.69 -5.52
C PRO A 62 1.65 11.82 -6.49
N TYR A 63 2.66 12.40 -7.14
CA TYR A 63 3.50 11.74 -8.15
C TYR A 63 4.07 10.36 -7.71
N TRP A 64 4.33 10.17 -6.42
CA TRP A 64 4.80 8.89 -5.89
C TRP A 64 3.74 7.77 -5.97
N ILE A 65 2.45 8.11 -5.92
CA ILE A 65 1.34 7.16 -6.08
C ILE A 65 1.30 6.65 -7.52
N GLU A 66 1.39 7.54 -8.51
CA GLU A 66 1.45 7.15 -9.92
C GLU A 66 2.60 6.17 -10.19
N LYS A 67 3.78 6.42 -9.60
CA LYS A 67 4.93 5.53 -9.72
C LYS A 67 4.71 4.17 -9.06
N ILE A 68 3.98 4.11 -7.95
CA ILE A 68 3.62 2.87 -7.27
C ILE A 68 2.58 2.08 -8.06
N GLU A 69 1.59 2.76 -8.66
CA GLU A 69 0.62 2.13 -9.54
C GLU A 69 1.30 1.55 -10.79
N GLU A 70 2.21 2.30 -11.41
CA GLU A 70 3.04 1.84 -12.54
C GLU A 70 3.83 0.56 -12.15
N CYS A 71 4.46 0.55 -10.97
CA CYS A 71 5.17 -0.63 -10.48
C CYS A 71 4.23 -1.82 -10.20
N SER A 72 3.02 -1.56 -9.69
CA SER A 72 2.01 -2.59 -9.44
C SER A 72 1.54 -3.24 -10.74
N GLU A 73 1.31 -2.42 -11.77
CA GLU A 73 0.96 -2.90 -13.11
C GLU A 73 2.11 -3.72 -13.72
N ASP A 74 3.34 -3.23 -13.63
CA ASP A 74 4.53 -3.96 -14.08
C ASP A 74 4.66 -5.33 -13.39
N ILE A 75 4.44 -5.41 -12.07
CA ILE A 75 4.45 -6.67 -11.30
C ILE A 75 3.36 -7.62 -11.80
N ASN A 76 2.16 -7.13 -12.10
CA ASN A 76 1.08 -7.97 -12.63
C ASN A 76 1.39 -8.45 -14.05
N ASN A 77 1.98 -7.60 -14.90
CA ASN A 77 2.46 -7.97 -16.22
C ASN A 77 3.59 -9.02 -16.15
N MET A 78 4.47 -8.94 -15.15
CA MET A 78 5.48 -9.98 -14.93
C MET A 78 4.85 -11.31 -14.48
N LYS A 79 3.83 -11.30 -13.62
CA LYS A 79 3.10 -12.52 -13.21
C LYS A 79 2.49 -13.23 -14.42
N THR A 80 1.86 -12.50 -15.34
CA THR A 80 1.28 -13.10 -16.56
C THR A 80 2.35 -13.68 -17.48
N LYS A 81 3.47 -12.96 -17.70
CA LYS A 81 4.62 -13.45 -18.47
C LYS A 81 5.28 -14.69 -17.83
N LEU A 82 5.36 -14.76 -16.51
CA LEU A 82 5.89 -15.91 -15.78
C LEU A 82 5.02 -17.16 -16.01
N ILE A 83 3.69 -17.01 -15.99
CA ILE A 83 2.76 -18.10 -16.31
C ILE A 83 2.93 -18.56 -17.77
N GLN A 84 3.10 -17.62 -18.71
CA GLN A 84 3.38 -17.96 -20.11
C GLN A 84 4.70 -18.72 -20.26
N LEU A 85 5.76 -18.28 -19.57
CA LEU A 85 7.04 -18.96 -19.55
C LEU A 85 6.92 -20.39 -19.01
N GLN A 86 6.20 -20.59 -17.91
CA GLN A 86 5.95 -21.93 -17.36
C GLN A 86 5.23 -22.84 -18.36
N LYS A 87 4.26 -22.31 -19.12
CA LYS A 87 3.57 -23.08 -20.17
C LYS A 87 4.53 -23.48 -21.29
N LEU A 88 5.36 -22.56 -21.77
CA LEU A 88 6.37 -22.83 -22.80
C LEU A 88 7.43 -23.83 -22.33
N GLN A 89 7.90 -23.68 -21.10
CA GLN A 89 8.85 -24.61 -20.47
C GLN A 89 8.27 -26.02 -20.34
N LYS A 90 7.01 -26.16 -19.89
CA LYS A 90 6.32 -27.45 -19.84
C LYS A 90 6.10 -28.05 -21.23
N ASN A 91 5.71 -27.25 -22.22
CA ASN A 91 5.57 -27.69 -23.60
C ASN A 91 6.91 -28.21 -24.15
N LYS A 92 8.01 -27.48 -23.93
CA LYS A 92 9.35 -27.89 -24.34
C LYS A 92 9.82 -29.17 -23.63
N LEU A 93 9.50 -29.33 -22.35
CA LEU A 93 9.77 -30.59 -21.64
C LEU A 93 8.97 -31.75 -22.25
N LEU A 94 7.70 -31.55 -22.62
CA LEU A 94 6.89 -32.59 -23.27
C LEU A 94 7.39 -32.93 -24.68
N ASN A 95 7.90 -31.93 -25.41
CA ASN A 95 8.43 -32.06 -26.77
C ASN A 95 9.97 -32.17 -26.81
N ALA A 96 10.61 -32.65 -25.75
CA ALA A 96 12.07 -32.60 -25.57
C ALA A 96 12.91 -33.29 -26.68
N LEU A 97 12.28 -34.11 -27.52
CA LEU A 97 12.91 -34.78 -28.67
C LEU A 97 12.89 -33.93 -29.96
N ASN A 98 12.02 -32.92 -30.05
CA ASN A 98 11.97 -32.00 -31.18
C ASN A 98 12.92 -30.82 -30.93
N ASN A 99 13.90 -30.62 -31.81
CA ASN A 99 14.85 -29.51 -31.75
C ASN A 99 14.19 -28.20 -32.22
N ASP A 100 13.16 -27.73 -31.52
CA ASP A 100 12.58 -26.40 -31.77
C ASP A 100 13.51 -25.33 -31.19
N GLU A 101 14.49 -24.93 -32.01
CA GLU A 101 15.45 -23.85 -31.71
C GLU A 101 14.70 -22.53 -31.42
N THR A 102 13.58 -22.29 -32.12
CA THR A 102 12.69 -21.13 -31.94
C THR A 102 12.03 -21.09 -30.55
N LEU A 103 11.55 -22.23 -30.03
CA LEU A 103 10.96 -22.30 -28.69
C LEU A 103 12.02 -22.05 -27.61
N THR A 104 13.24 -22.50 -27.85
CA THR A 104 14.37 -22.30 -26.94
C THR A 104 14.77 -20.83 -26.86
N GLU A 105 14.89 -20.19 -28.02
CA GLU A 105 15.17 -18.76 -28.11
C GLU A 105 14.07 -17.94 -27.40
N ASN A 106 12.80 -18.25 -27.66
CA ASN A 106 11.67 -17.62 -26.99
C ASN A 106 11.70 -17.78 -25.46
N ILE A 107 12.05 -18.96 -24.94
CA ILE A 107 12.18 -19.20 -23.49
C ILE A 107 13.34 -18.36 -22.90
N THR A 108 14.48 -18.31 -23.58
CA THR A 108 15.63 -17.52 -23.11
C THR A 108 15.34 -16.02 -23.15
N GLN A 109 14.73 -15.52 -24.22
CA GLN A 109 14.34 -14.12 -24.37
C GLN A 109 13.29 -13.72 -23.33
N LEU A 110 12.28 -14.56 -23.09
CA LEU A 110 11.26 -14.29 -22.08
C LEU A 110 11.84 -14.33 -20.67
N SER A 111 12.78 -15.24 -20.39
CA SER A 111 13.50 -15.31 -19.11
C SER A 111 14.33 -14.04 -18.88
N SER A 112 15.11 -13.59 -19.87
CA SER A 112 15.88 -12.35 -19.79
C SER A 112 15.00 -11.11 -19.66
N ASN A 113 13.85 -11.07 -20.37
CA ASN A 113 12.89 -9.98 -20.27
C ASN A 113 12.30 -9.90 -18.84
N ILE A 114 11.90 -11.03 -18.25
CA ILE A 114 11.41 -11.07 -16.86
C ILE A 114 12.51 -10.60 -15.90
N THR A 115 13.75 -11.07 -16.05
CA THR A 115 14.88 -10.61 -15.22
C THR A 115 15.10 -9.10 -15.34
N PHE A 116 15.03 -8.53 -16.55
CA PHE A 116 15.14 -7.10 -16.77
C PHE A 116 13.98 -6.31 -16.15
N LEU A 117 12.75 -6.79 -16.28
CA LEU A 117 11.58 -6.17 -15.67
C LEU A 117 11.66 -6.16 -14.14
N ILE A 118 12.17 -7.24 -13.53
CA ILE A 118 12.40 -7.31 -12.08
C ILE A 118 13.44 -6.25 -11.66
N LYS A 119 14.59 -6.15 -12.37
CA LYS A 119 15.62 -5.14 -12.09
C LYS A 119 15.07 -3.71 -12.27
N ASN A 120 14.29 -3.45 -13.30
CA ASN A 120 13.70 -2.13 -13.52
C ASN A 120 12.70 -1.76 -12.42
N CYS A 121 11.83 -2.69 -12.00
CA CYS A 121 10.91 -2.45 -10.90
C CYS A 121 11.64 -2.20 -9.59
N GLU A 122 12.71 -2.95 -9.33
CA GLU A 122 13.58 -2.74 -8.18
C GLU A 122 14.16 -1.31 -8.18
N GLN A 123 14.74 -0.85 -9.29
CA GLN A 123 15.23 0.53 -9.43
C GLN A 123 14.12 1.59 -9.30
N LYS A 124 12.95 1.36 -9.90
CA LYS A 124 11.80 2.27 -9.77
C LYS A 124 11.38 2.40 -8.30
N ILE A 125 11.28 1.29 -7.57
CA ILE A 125 10.93 1.27 -6.15
C ILE A 125 11.99 1.97 -5.29
N GLN A 126 13.28 1.81 -5.60
CA GLN A 126 14.35 2.56 -4.93
C GLN A 126 14.26 4.07 -5.19
N SER A 127 13.92 4.48 -6.41
CA SER A 127 13.84 5.89 -6.81
C SER A 127 12.76 6.69 -6.05
N VAL A 128 11.70 6.01 -5.59
CA VAL A 128 10.64 6.60 -4.74
C VAL A 128 11.21 7.09 -3.39
N SER A 129 12.33 6.52 -2.94
CA SER A 129 12.97 6.86 -1.65
C SER A 129 13.88 8.09 -1.70
N SER A 130 14.33 8.52 -2.89
CA SER A 130 15.50 9.41 -3.02
C SER A 130 15.17 10.88 -3.28
N LYS A 131 13.89 11.27 -3.31
CA LYS A 131 13.47 12.59 -3.85
C LYS A 131 12.85 13.60 -2.88
N ASP A 132 12.68 13.30 -1.60
CA ASP A 132 12.08 14.28 -0.68
C ASP A 132 13.13 14.98 0.19
N TYR A 133 13.55 16.17 -0.26
CA TYR A 133 14.35 17.13 0.51
C TYR A 133 13.51 17.97 1.49
N ASP A 134 12.21 17.67 1.66
CA ASP A 134 11.33 18.40 2.58
C ASP A 134 11.15 17.62 3.88
N LYS A 135 12.10 17.82 4.80
CA LYS A 135 12.09 17.25 6.16
C LYS A 135 10.91 17.69 7.04
N ASP A 136 10.08 18.64 6.60
CA ASP A 136 9.11 19.31 7.50
C ASP A 136 7.63 19.17 7.16
N LYS A 137 7.21 18.37 6.16
CA LYS A 137 5.77 18.13 5.93
C LYS A 137 5.39 16.64 5.86
N ASN A 138 4.88 16.18 7.01
CA ASN A 138 4.05 14.98 7.21
C ASN A 138 4.78 13.63 7.33
N ASN A 139 5.17 13.30 8.57
CA ASN A 139 5.46 11.93 9.04
C ASN A 139 4.46 10.86 8.52
N ILE A 140 3.21 11.23 8.23
CA ILE A 140 2.19 10.33 7.71
C ILE A 140 2.43 9.97 6.24
N ILE A 141 2.82 10.94 5.40
CA ILE A 141 3.08 10.71 3.98
C ILE A 141 4.32 9.85 3.81
N GLU A 142 5.37 10.12 4.59
CA GLU A 142 6.59 9.30 4.61
C GLU A 142 6.29 7.87 5.08
N LYS A 143 5.50 7.70 6.15
CA LYS A 143 5.04 6.38 6.61
C LYS A 143 4.21 5.65 5.54
N LEU A 144 3.33 6.34 4.82
CA LEU A 144 2.55 5.77 3.72
C LEU A 144 3.44 5.34 2.56
N LYS A 145 4.42 6.16 2.16
CA LYS A 145 5.41 5.81 1.13
C LYS A 145 6.19 4.56 1.52
N ASN A 146 6.68 4.49 2.77
CA ASN A 146 7.41 3.35 3.28
C ASN A 146 6.56 2.09 3.33
N ASN A 147 5.30 2.18 3.77
CA ASN A 147 4.39 1.03 3.79
C ASN A 147 4.08 0.51 2.39
N ALA A 148 3.80 1.42 1.45
CA ALA A 148 3.54 1.06 0.06
C ALA A 148 4.79 0.45 -0.62
N LYS A 149 5.98 1.00 -0.34
CA LYS A 149 7.27 0.43 -0.76
C LYS A 149 7.47 -0.99 -0.21
N SER A 150 7.28 -1.19 1.10
CA SER A 150 7.44 -2.51 1.73
C SER A 150 6.47 -3.54 1.12
N SER A 151 5.21 -3.15 0.87
CA SER A 151 4.23 -3.99 0.19
C SER A 151 4.67 -4.39 -1.23
N LEU A 152 5.12 -3.42 -2.04
CA LEU A 152 5.62 -3.70 -3.39
C LEU A 152 6.87 -4.58 -3.38
N LEU A 153 7.82 -4.33 -2.47
CA LEU A 153 9.02 -5.14 -2.34
C LEU A 153 8.71 -6.57 -1.92
N SER A 154 7.80 -6.78 -0.98
CA SER A 154 7.35 -8.13 -0.60
C SER A 154 6.70 -8.87 -1.78
N GLN A 155 5.89 -8.17 -2.58
CA GLN A 155 5.30 -8.74 -3.80
C GLN A 155 6.38 -9.08 -4.84
N LEU A 156 7.35 -8.18 -5.08
CA LEU A 156 8.45 -8.41 -6.02
C LEU A 156 9.38 -9.55 -5.55
N GLN A 157 9.65 -9.64 -4.25
CA GLN A 157 10.47 -10.70 -3.65
C GLN A 157 9.79 -12.06 -3.79
N SER A 158 8.49 -12.17 -3.46
CA SER A 158 7.73 -13.42 -3.63
C SER A 158 7.66 -13.87 -5.09
N LEU A 159 7.53 -12.92 -6.02
CA LEU A 159 7.58 -13.19 -7.45
C LEU A 159 8.96 -13.69 -7.89
N SER A 160 10.04 -13.02 -7.46
CA SER A 160 11.42 -13.42 -7.74
C SER A 160 11.74 -14.81 -7.19
N GLN A 161 11.34 -15.11 -5.96
CA GLN A 161 11.47 -16.46 -5.37
C GLN A 161 10.72 -17.52 -6.18
N THR A 162 9.49 -17.22 -6.61
CA THR A 162 8.70 -18.14 -7.43
C THR A 162 9.38 -18.37 -8.78
N PHE A 163 9.87 -17.31 -9.42
CA PHE A 163 10.60 -17.39 -10.68
C PHE A 163 11.88 -18.22 -10.55
N HIS A 164 12.69 -17.97 -9.53
CA HIS A 164 13.89 -18.73 -9.22
C HIS A 164 13.59 -20.22 -9.00
N LYS A 165 12.57 -20.55 -8.21
CA LYS A 165 12.13 -21.95 -7.99
C LYS A 165 11.69 -22.62 -9.29
N ASN A 166 10.94 -21.91 -10.15
CA ASN A 166 10.51 -22.43 -11.44
C ASN A 166 11.69 -22.73 -12.37
N GLN A 167 12.65 -21.80 -12.48
CA GLN A 167 13.84 -22.00 -13.32
C GLN A 167 14.71 -23.15 -12.80
N LYS A 168 14.91 -23.25 -11.49
CA LYS A 168 15.64 -24.37 -10.86
C LYS A 168 14.94 -25.72 -11.12
N SER A 169 13.62 -25.76 -11.02
CA SER A 169 12.83 -26.97 -11.33
C SER A 169 12.96 -27.34 -12.82
N TYR A 170 12.82 -26.38 -13.71
CA TYR A 170 12.96 -26.58 -15.15
C TYR A 170 14.35 -27.13 -15.52
N ILE A 171 15.42 -26.53 -14.98
CA ILE A 171 16.80 -27.04 -15.20
C ILE A 171 16.94 -28.47 -14.67
N LYS A 172 16.38 -28.78 -13.49
CA LYS A 172 16.42 -30.13 -12.91
C LYS A 172 15.69 -31.16 -13.77
N GLU A 173 14.49 -30.84 -14.24
CA GLU A 173 13.70 -31.71 -15.11
C GLU A 173 14.35 -31.89 -16.49
N PHE A 174 14.89 -30.81 -17.05
CA PHE A 174 15.60 -30.86 -18.32
C PHE A 174 16.90 -31.68 -18.23
N LYS A 175 17.67 -31.56 -17.13
CA LYS A 175 18.84 -32.41 -16.87
C LYS A 175 18.48 -33.90 -16.74
N LYS A 176 17.39 -34.21 -16.02
CA LYS A 176 16.88 -35.59 -15.90
C LYS A 176 16.46 -36.20 -17.23
N MET A 177 15.97 -35.39 -18.16
CA MET A 177 15.56 -35.85 -19.49
C MET A 177 16.73 -35.94 -20.46
N SER A 178 17.74 -35.07 -20.30
CA SER A 178 18.96 -35.04 -21.13
C SER A 178 19.94 -36.15 -20.78
N ASN A 179 19.96 -36.59 -19.52
CA ASN A 179 20.72 -37.75 -19.07
C ASN A 179 19.81 -38.96 -19.03
N ALA A 180 19.90 -39.81 -20.05
CA ALA A 180 19.44 -41.19 -19.93
C ALA A 180 19.99 -41.76 -18.62
N TYR A 181 19.11 -42.47 -17.90
CA TYR A 181 19.34 -43.15 -16.64
C TYR A 181 20.76 -43.76 -16.55
N ASP A 182 21.68 -43.09 -15.85
CA ASP A 182 22.69 -43.79 -15.07
C ASP A 182 23.27 -42.89 -13.96
N ASP A 183 23.10 -43.39 -12.75
CA ASP A 183 23.97 -43.21 -11.58
C ASP A 183 24.10 -41.86 -10.87
N LEU A 184 22.99 -41.33 -10.33
CA LEU A 184 23.06 -40.34 -9.25
C LEU A 184 22.02 -40.59 -8.15
N GLN A 185 22.18 -41.71 -7.44
CA GLN A 185 21.59 -41.89 -6.11
C GLN A 185 22.27 -41.03 -5.02
N GLN A 186 23.23 -40.15 -5.37
CA GLN A 186 24.03 -39.41 -4.39
C GLN A 186 23.65 -37.93 -4.21
N TYR A 187 22.35 -37.58 -4.32
CA TYR A 187 21.89 -36.20 -4.13
C TYR A 187 20.73 -36.03 -3.13
N GLN A 188 20.46 -37.03 -2.29
CA GLN A 188 19.49 -36.87 -1.19
C GLN A 188 20.06 -36.21 0.08
N ASN A 189 21.38 -35.96 0.18
CA ASN A 189 22.01 -35.42 1.39
C ASN A 189 22.89 -34.19 1.12
N PHE A 190 22.34 -33.10 0.59
CA PHE A 190 23.04 -31.80 0.64
C PHE A 190 22.15 -30.72 1.23
N ASN A 191 22.34 -30.51 2.53
CA ASN A 191 21.81 -29.41 3.31
C ASN A 191 22.32 -28.06 2.76
N GLU A 192 21.37 -27.22 2.36
CA GLU A 192 21.20 -25.78 2.59
C GLU A 192 22.35 -24.75 2.59
N GLN A 193 23.64 -25.06 2.48
CA GLN A 193 24.66 -24.03 2.80
C GLN A 193 25.78 -23.72 1.82
N ASN A 194 25.84 -24.31 0.62
CA ASN A 194 26.83 -23.89 -0.39
C ASN A 194 26.26 -23.96 -1.81
N GLU A 195 25.54 -22.92 -2.21
CA GLU A 195 24.99 -22.77 -3.56
C GLU A 195 26.03 -22.16 -4.54
N LEU A 196 27.23 -22.74 -4.59
CA LEU A 196 28.35 -22.25 -5.41
C LEU A 196 29.15 -23.35 -6.15
N LEU A 197 28.56 -24.55 -6.36
CA LEU A 197 29.21 -25.61 -7.12
C LEU A 197 28.54 -25.85 -8.47
N TYR A 198 28.86 -24.98 -9.44
CA TYR A 198 28.68 -25.27 -10.87
C TYR A 198 29.99 -25.03 -11.64
N GLN A 199 31.08 -25.57 -11.10
CA GLN A 199 32.32 -25.72 -11.82
C GLN A 199 32.84 -27.13 -11.54
N GLN A 200 33.19 -27.85 -12.62
CA GLN A 200 33.48 -29.29 -12.71
C GLN A 200 32.19 -30.12 -12.92
N GLU A 201 32.02 -30.88 -14.00
CA GLU A 201 33.00 -31.68 -14.75
C GLU A 201 32.80 -31.54 -16.28
N GLU A 202 33.89 -31.27 -16.99
CA GLU A 202 34.01 -31.60 -18.41
C GLU A 202 34.29 -33.10 -18.52
N GLN A 203 33.34 -33.88 -19.05
CA GLN A 203 33.65 -35.17 -19.65
C GLN A 203 33.02 -35.29 -21.04
N GLN A 204 33.91 -35.47 -22.02
CA GLN A 204 33.66 -35.76 -23.41
C GLN A 204 32.73 -36.98 -23.56
N HIS A 205 31.68 -36.88 -24.38
CA HIS A 205 31.44 -37.75 -25.55
C HIS A 205 30.10 -37.40 -26.26
N SER A 206 30.22 -37.15 -27.57
CA SER A 206 29.20 -37.22 -28.63
C SER A 206 28.03 -36.20 -28.76
N SER A 207 28.01 -35.65 -29.99
CA SER A 207 26.97 -34.92 -30.72
C SER A 207 26.87 -33.40 -30.47
N VAL A 208 27.00 -32.65 -31.56
CA VAL A 208 26.78 -31.20 -31.70
C VAL A 208 25.48 -30.73 -31.00
N ASN A 209 24.51 -31.62 -30.86
CA ASN A 209 23.25 -31.37 -30.18
C ASN A 209 23.40 -31.24 -28.65
N MET A 210 24.31 -31.98 -28.01
CA MET A 210 24.58 -31.83 -26.57
C MET A 210 25.31 -30.52 -26.26
N ASN A 211 26.22 -30.08 -27.14
CA ASN A 211 26.90 -28.79 -26.97
C ASN A 211 25.93 -27.61 -27.08
N LYS A 212 25.01 -27.62 -28.06
CA LYS A 212 23.94 -26.60 -28.16
C LYS A 212 23.02 -26.63 -26.94
N ARG A 213 22.55 -27.81 -26.52
CA ARG A 213 21.70 -28.00 -25.33
C ARG A 213 22.38 -27.50 -24.05
N ASN A 214 23.68 -27.79 -23.88
CA ASN A 214 24.46 -27.29 -22.76
C ASN A 214 24.61 -25.77 -22.80
N SER A 215 24.73 -25.17 -23.98
CA SER A 215 24.79 -23.70 -24.13
C SER A 215 23.48 -23.01 -23.76
N ASP A 216 22.33 -23.60 -24.09
CA ASP A 216 21.02 -23.05 -23.74
C ASP A 216 20.70 -23.21 -22.25
N LEU A 217 21.07 -24.36 -21.68
CA LEU A 217 21.02 -24.57 -20.24
C LEU A 217 21.92 -23.59 -19.49
N LYS A 218 23.10 -23.28 -20.04
CA LYS A 218 24.01 -22.29 -19.47
C LYS A 218 23.36 -20.91 -19.39
N LYS A 219 22.73 -20.44 -20.48
CA LYS A 219 21.99 -19.16 -20.47
C LYS A 219 20.91 -19.11 -19.40
N ILE A 220 20.18 -20.21 -19.19
CA ILE A 220 19.14 -20.28 -18.15
C ILE A 220 19.76 -20.37 -16.75
N ALA A 221 20.87 -21.10 -16.59
CA ALA A 221 21.62 -21.14 -15.34
C ALA A 221 22.17 -19.75 -14.96
N ASP A 222 22.67 -18.98 -15.93
CA ASP A 222 23.12 -17.61 -15.72
C ASP A 222 21.96 -16.73 -15.21
N THR A 223 20.74 -16.90 -15.76
CA THR A 223 19.56 -16.20 -15.22
C THR A 223 19.23 -16.59 -13.78
N VAL A 224 19.48 -17.83 -13.35
CA VAL A 224 19.29 -18.26 -11.96
C VAL A 224 20.27 -17.55 -11.02
N VAL A 225 21.53 -17.41 -11.44
CA VAL A 225 22.56 -16.69 -10.66
C VAL A 225 22.21 -15.20 -10.53
N ASP A 226 21.78 -14.58 -11.63
CA ASP A 226 21.31 -13.19 -11.62
C ASP A 226 20.13 -12.99 -10.67
N LEU A 227 19.16 -13.92 -10.68
CA LEU A 227 18.00 -13.87 -9.80
C LEU A 227 18.37 -14.03 -8.32
N HIS A 228 19.35 -14.89 -8.01
CA HIS A 228 19.83 -15.04 -6.64
C HIS A 228 20.43 -13.73 -6.12
N THR A 229 21.17 -13.02 -6.96
CA THR A 229 21.76 -11.72 -6.62
C THR A 229 20.66 -10.69 -6.32
N ILE A 230 19.68 -10.56 -7.22
CA ILE A 230 18.51 -9.68 -7.01
C ILE A 230 17.74 -10.09 -5.77
N PHE A 231 17.54 -11.39 -5.55
CA PHE A 231 16.83 -11.90 -4.37
C PHE A 231 17.52 -11.50 -3.07
N LYS A 232 18.86 -11.57 -3.02
CA LYS A 232 19.65 -11.12 -1.87
C LYS A 232 19.49 -9.62 -1.65
N GLU A 233 19.59 -8.81 -2.71
CA GLU A 233 19.41 -7.35 -2.65
C GLU A 233 18.02 -6.97 -2.15
N LEU A 234 16.96 -7.58 -2.68
CA LEU A 234 15.58 -7.37 -2.23
C LEU A 234 15.37 -7.78 -0.77
N SER A 235 16.00 -8.89 -0.35
CA SER A 235 15.90 -9.38 1.02
C SER A 235 16.57 -8.45 2.02
N VAL A 236 17.77 -7.95 1.70
CA VAL A 236 18.44 -6.92 2.52
C VAL A 236 17.57 -5.67 2.60
N MET A 237 17.04 -5.20 1.47
CA MET A 237 16.21 -3.99 1.42
C MET A 237 14.90 -4.09 2.23
N LEU A 238 14.32 -5.30 2.32
CA LEU A 238 13.13 -5.56 3.15
C LEU A 238 13.47 -5.65 4.63
N VAL A 239 14.60 -6.28 4.98
CA VAL A 239 15.06 -6.38 6.37
C VAL A 239 15.39 -4.99 6.93
N ASP A 240 16.06 -4.14 6.15
CA ASP A 240 16.40 -2.76 6.56
C ASP A 240 15.17 -1.86 6.76
N GLN A 241 14.03 -2.17 6.13
CA GLN A 241 12.75 -1.45 6.31
C GLN A 241 11.95 -1.93 7.54
N GLY A 242 12.41 -2.98 8.22
CA GLY A 242 11.73 -3.62 9.35
C GLY A 242 10.74 -4.71 8.93
N SER A 243 10.36 -5.58 9.88
CA SER A 243 9.35 -6.61 9.66
C SER A 243 7.97 -5.97 9.47
N LEU A 244 7.20 -6.44 8.47
CA LEU A 244 5.82 -6.02 8.24
C LEU A 244 4.95 -6.13 9.52
N LEU A 245 5.23 -7.14 10.36
CA LEU A 245 4.51 -7.36 11.61
C LEU A 245 4.79 -6.26 12.64
N ASP A 246 6.06 -5.88 12.80
CA ASP A 246 6.46 -4.80 13.72
C ASP A 246 5.84 -3.46 13.31
N GLN A 247 5.67 -3.24 12.00
CA GLN A 247 5.00 -2.06 11.48
C GLN A 247 3.49 -2.05 11.78
N ILE A 248 2.80 -3.21 11.73
CA ILE A 248 1.37 -3.30 12.07
C ILE A 248 1.18 -3.04 13.56
N ASP A 249 1.98 -3.67 14.42
CA ASP A 249 1.88 -3.49 15.87
C ASP A 249 2.17 -2.04 16.26
N TYR A 250 3.23 -1.44 15.70
CA TYR A 250 3.53 -0.02 15.93
C TYR A 250 2.42 0.92 15.42
N ASN A 251 1.88 0.68 14.22
CA ASN A 251 0.80 1.52 13.67
C ASN A 251 -0.52 1.35 14.43
N MET A 252 -0.81 0.15 14.92
CA MET A 252 -1.98 -0.13 15.77
C MET A 252 -1.83 0.58 17.11
N GLU A 253 -0.69 0.46 17.78
CA GLU A 253 -0.41 1.13 19.05
C GLU A 253 -0.49 2.66 18.92
N ALA A 254 0.11 3.22 17.86
CA ALA A 254 0.01 4.65 17.57
C ALA A 254 -1.43 5.12 17.28
N SER A 255 -2.27 4.24 16.73
CA SER A 255 -3.69 4.53 16.50
C SER A 255 -4.51 4.43 17.78
N LEU A 256 -4.19 3.47 18.66
CA LEU A 256 -4.80 3.35 19.99
C LEU A 256 -4.53 4.59 20.83
N ASP A 257 -3.27 5.05 20.92
CA ASP A 257 -2.88 6.25 21.65
C ASP A 257 -3.60 7.51 21.12
N LYS A 258 -3.70 7.66 19.79
CA LYS A 258 -4.45 8.77 19.17
C LYS A 258 -5.95 8.69 19.47
N SER A 259 -6.54 7.50 19.45
CA SER A 259 -7.94 7.27 19.77
C SER A 259 -8.24 7.63 21.23
N GLU A 260 -7.39 7.22 22.17
CA GLU A 260 -7.52 7.55 23.59
C GLU A 260 -7.46 9.07 23.82
N LYS A 261 -6.48 9.76 23.20
CA LYS A 261 -6.40 11.22 23.21
C LYS A 261 -7.67 11.87 22.64
N GLY A 262 -8.24 11.31 21.57
CA GLY A 262 -9.49 11.74 20.97
C GLY A 262 -10.69 11.60 21.92
N ILE A 263 -10.83 10.44 22.56
CA ILE A 263 -11.89 10.16 23.55
C ILE A 263 -11.77 11.12 24.74
N ASN A 264 -10.56 11.38 25.22
CA ASN A 264 -10.34 12.34 26.30
C ASN A 264 -10.76 13.77 25.92
N LYS A 265 -10.46 14.22 24.69
CA LYS A 265 -10.95 15.51 24.17
C LYS A 265 -12.48 15.55 24.08
N LEU A 266 -13.12 14.50 23.60
CA LEU A 266 -14.59 14.40 23.55
C LEU A 266 -15.21 14.46 24.94
N LYS A 267 -14.63 13.77 25.92
CA LYS A 267 -15.07 13.80 27.32
C LYS A 267 -14.98 15.21 27.93
N ILE A 268 -13.93 15.96 27.59
CA ILE A 268 -13.81 17.37 27.99
C ILE A 268 -14.90 18.22 27.34
N ILE A 269 -15.18 18.02 26.05
CA ILE A 269 -16.24 18.73 25.33
C ILE A 269 -17.62 18.42 25.91
N GLU A 270 -17.94 17.15 26.16
CA GLU A 270 -19.20 16.72 26.77
C GLU A 270 -19.41 17.37 28.14
N LYS A 271 -18.34 17.41 28.96
CA LYS A 271 -18.37 18.10 30.26
C LYS A 271 -18.68 19.59 30.11
N ARG A 272 -18.13 20.26 29.08
CA ARG A 272 -18.38 21.69 28.79
C ARG A 272 -19.78 21.93 28.20
N GLU A 273 -20.32 21.03 27.38
CA GLU A 273 -21.68 21.17 26.82
C GLU A 273 -22.77 21.04 27.91
N ASN A 274 -22.50 20.25 28.95
CA ASN A 274 -23.37 20.08 30.10
C ASN A 274 -23.29 21.20 31.15
N ASP A 275 -22.55 22.29 30.88
CA ASP A 275 -22.51 23.45 31.76
C ASP A 275 -23.89 24.13 31.82
N LYS A 276 -24.62 23.79 32.89
CA LYS A 276 -25.97 24.29 33.20
C LYS A 276 -26.04 25.81 33.33
N ILE A 277 -24.89 26.48 33.49
CA ILE A 277 -24.78 27.93 33.71
C ILE A 277 -25.24 28.70 32.46
N ALA A 278 -24.76 28.31 31.27
CA ALA A 278 -25.17 28.96 30.02
C ALA A 278 -26.67 28.75 29.75
N LYS A 279 -27.19 27.55 30.00
CA LYS A 279 -28.63 27.24 29.86
C LYS A 279 -29.49 28.03 30.86
N LYS A 280 -29.04 28.21 32.11
CA LYS A 280 -29.73 29.01 33.12
C LYS A 280 -29.76 30.50 32.80
N CYS A 281 -28.67 31.06 32.30
CA CYS A 281 -28.61 32.47 31.89
C CYS A 281 -29.60 32.77 30.75
N VAL A 282 -29.63 31.92 29.72
CA VAL A 282 -30.60 32.05 28.62
C VAL A 282 -32.04 31.91 29.13
N SER A 283 -32.30 30.98 30.05
CA SER A 283 -33.63 30.82 30.66
C SER A 283 -34.08 32.08 31.38
N TYR A 284 -33.22 32.67 32.22
CA TYR A 284 -33.53 33.89 32.98
C TYR A 284 -33.86 35.07 32.06
N LEU A 285 -33.04 35.28 31.02
CA LEU A 285 -33.24 36.36 30.05
C LEU A 285 -34.58 36.22 29.29
N THR A 286 -34.96 34.98 28.95
CA THR A 286 -36.24 34.69 28.29
C THR A 286 -37.43 35.00 29.21
N THR A 287 -37.36 34.60 30.49
CA THR A 287 -38.41 34.89 31.47
C THR A 287 -38.59 36.39 31.69
N LEU A 288 -37.50 37.16 31.74
CA LEU A 288 -37.55 38.61 31.92
C LEU A 288 -38.27 39.31 30.75
N ILE A 289 -38.01 38.90 29.51
CA ILE A 289 -38.69 39.43 28.32
C ILE A 289 -40.21 39.18 28.39
N PHE A 290 -40.63 37.98 28.80
CA PHE A 290 -42.06 37.66 28.96
C PHE A 290 -42.74 38.54 30.01
N VAL A 291 -42.07 38.82 31.12
CA VAL A 291 -42.60 39.72 32.16
C VAL A 291 -42.78 41.14 31.62
N LEU A 292 -41.81 41.66 30.87
CA LEU A 292 -41.91 42.98 30.24
C LEU A 292 -43.06 43.06 29.23
N LEU A 293 -43.24 42.03 28.39
CA LEU A 293 -44.36 41.97 27.45
C LEU A 293 -45.71 41.96 28.18
N PHE A 294 -45.82 41.20 29.26
CA PHE A 294 -47.05 41.14 30.06
C PHE A 294 -47.40 42.50 30.69
N LEU A 295 -46.39 43.22 31.21
CA LEU A 295 -46.58 44.58 31.73
C LEU A 295 -47.03 45.57 30.66
N ILE A 296 -46.49 45.47 29.44
CA ILE A 296 -46.90 46.32 28.31
C ILE A 296 -48.36 46.04 27.94
N ILE A 297 -48.78 44.77 27.90
CA ILE A 297 -50.16 44.39 27.59
C ILE A 297 -51.12 44.95 28.65
N ILE A 298 -50.82 44.79 29.93
CA ILE A 298 -51.64 45.34 31.01
C ILE A 298 -51.75 46.87 30.89
N LYS A 299 -50.61 47.56 30.67
CA LYS A 299 -50.59 49.01 30.50
C LYS A 299 -51.35 49.49 29.26
N HIS A 300 -51.45 48.68 28.22
CA HIS A 300 -52.23 49.03 27.03
C HIS A 300 -53.73 48.77 27.23
N LEU A 301 -54.08 47.82 28.11
CA LEU A 301 -55.47 47.43 28.36
C LEU A 301 -56.16 48.27 29.44
N TYR A 302 -55.38 49.01 30.24
CA TYR A 302 -55.82 49.83 31.36
C TYR A 302 -55.28 51.25 31.24
#